data_AF-A0A372JMH5-F1
#
_entry.id   AF-A0A372JMH5-F1
#
_cell.length_a   1.000
_cell.length_b   1.000
_cell.length_c   1.000
_cell.angle_alpha   90.00
_cell.angle_beta   90.00
_cell.angle_gamma   90.00
#
_symmetry.space_group_name_H-M   'P 1'
#
loop_
_entity.id
_entity.type
_entity.pdbx_description
1 polymer ?
#
loop_
_entity_poly.entity_id
_entity_poly.type
_entity_poly.pdbx_seq_one_letter_code
_entity_poly.pdbx_strand_id
1 'polypeptide(L)'
;MTRTQVDGRSVMGTWGPGPFQSDYAADFVDEVDAASLEAQVELVSSTLHEMARSTGRIPDGAEGVAAAALVAGQCPGGESYATDEGAPKRPLPSFPTELRAVAAAAMTRALDRDSGMGDGWVEAGEAAAWRAEVERIRTLLLQADGAKPHR
;
A
#
# COMPACT_ATOMS: atom_id res chain seq x y z
N MET A 1 30.64 8.65 -37.72
CA MET A 1 30.82 8.15 -36.34
C MET A 1 29.69 8.72 -35.50
N THR A 2 28.54 8.05 -35.53
CA THR A 2 27.34 8.46 -34.80
C THR A 2 27.03 7.34 -33.82
N ARG A 3 27.28 7.64 -32.55
CA ARG A 3 26.97 6.79 -31.40
C ARG A 3 25.45 6.74 -31.28
N THR A 4 24.85 5.63 -31.69
CA THR A 4 23.47 5.31 -31.31
C THR A 4 23.49 5.02 -29.81
N GLN A 5 23.18 6.04 -29.02
CA GLN A 5 22.75 5.84 -27.65
C GLN A 5 21.38 5.17 -27.73
N VAL A 6 21.37 3.85 -27.57
CA VAL A 6 20.17 3.15 -27.14
C VAL A 6 19.93 3.59 -25.71
N ASP A 7 19.00 4.54 -25.53
CA ASP A 7 18.49 4.89 -24.21
C ASP A 7 17.70 3.68 -23.71
N GLY A 8 18.41 2.78 -23.05
CA GLY A 8 17.83 1.71 -22.25
C GLY A 8 17.10 2.34 -21.09
N ARG A 9 15.88 2.82 -21.34
CA ARG A 9 14.88 2.95 -20.29
C ARG A 9 14.60 1.54 -19.83
N SER A 10 15.25 1.15 -18.74
CA SER A 10 14.99 -0.06 -17.99
C SER A 10 13.48 -0.16 -17.75
N VAL A 11 12.83 -1.05 -18.49
CA VAL A 11 11.45 -1.46 -18.22
C VAL A 11 11.51 -2.26 -16.92
N MET A 12 10.87 -1.75 -15.86
CA MET A 12 10.65 -2.40 -14.57
C MET A 12 11.90 -3.00 -13.89
N GLY A 13 12.77 -2.14 -13.35
CA GLY A 13 13.84 -2.57 -12.45
C GLY A 13 13.32 -2.77 -11.02
N THR A 14 13.46 -3.99 -10.48
CA THR A 14 13.54 -4.28 -9.03
C THR A 14 12.30 -3.93 -8.18
N TRP A 15 11.14 -4.50 -8.53
CA TRP A 15 9.94 -4.42 -7.70
C TRP A 15 10.02 -5.45 -6.59
N GLY A 16 9.91 -5.03 -5.34
CA GLY A 16 9.81 -5.94 -4.21
C GLY A 16 8.34 -6.26 -3.87
N PRO A 17 8.05 -7.40 -3.19
CA PRO A 17 6.68 -7.77 -2.84
C PRO A 17 6.11 -6.95 -1.66
N GLY A 18 6.94 -6.14 -1.00
CA GLY A 18 6.58 -5.34 0.16
C GLY A 18 5.71 -4.12 -0.18
N PRO A 19 4.98 -3.58 0.82
CA PRO A 19 3.96 -2.55 0.59
C PRO A 19 4.52 -1.19 0.14
N PHE A 20 5.82 -0.96 0.27
CA PHE A 20 6.48 0.30 -0.11
C PHE A 20 7.50 0.14 -1.26
N GLN A 21 7.60 -1.05 -1.85
CA GLN A 21 8.67 -1.40 -2.81
C GLN A 21 8.27 -1.18 -4.28
N SER A 22 7.27 -0.32 -4.49
CA SER A 22 6.80 0.14 -5.79
C SER A 22 7.16 1.62 -5.96
N ASP A 23 7.45 2.07 -7.18
CA ASP A 23 7.72 3.49 -7.46
C ASP A 23 6.54 4.39 -7.02
N TYR A 24 5.30 4.03 -7.36
CA TYR A 24 4.11 4.76 -6.87
C TYR A 24 3.95 4.73 -5.34
N ALA A 25 4.30 3.62 -4.69
CA ALA A 25 4.28 3.56 -3.23
C ALA A 25 5.36 4.45 -2.61
N ALA A 26 6.54 4.54 -3.23
CA ALA A 26 7.62 5.41 -2.80
C ALA A 26 7.25 6.89 -2.98
N ASP A 27 6.68 7.27 -4.13
CA ASP A 27 6.17 8.63 -4.38
C ASP A 27 5.10 9.02 -3.35
N PHE A 28 4.16 8.11 -3.06
CA PHE A 28 3.14 8.31 -2.04
C PHE A 28 3.74 8.47 -0.64
N VAL A 29 4.73 7.64 -0.27
CA VAL A 29 5.42 7.75 1.03
C VAL A 29 6.15 9.09 1.15
N ASP A 30 6.82 9.55 0.09
CA ASP A 30 7.48 10.85 0.08
C ASP A 30 6.47 12.00 0.23
N GLU A 31 5.26 11.89 -0.34
CA GLU A 31 4.18 12.85 -0.14
C GLU A 31 3.68 12.85 1.32
N VAL A 32 3.45 11.67 1.90
CA VAL A 32 3.10 11.52 3.32
C VAL A 32 4.19 12.16 4.20
N ASP A 33 5.47 11.90 3.95
CA ASP A 33 6.58 12.48 4.71
C ASP A 33 6.69 14.00 4.53
N ALA A 34 6.27 14.56 3.40
CA ALA A 34 6.27 16.01 3.18
C ALA A 34 5.08 16.72 3.83
N ALA A 35 3.94 16.03 3.99
CA ALA A 35 2.68 16.60 4.47
C ALA A 35 2.70 17.02 5.97
N SER A 36 1.76 17.86 6.40
CA SER A 36 1.50 18.10 7.82
C SER A 36 0.81 16.89 8.45
N LEU A 37 0.80 16.75 9.79
CA LEU A 37 0.14 15.62 10.46
C LEU A 37 -1.34 15.48 10.10
N GLU A 38 -2.06 16.61 9.98
CA GLU A 38 -3.47 16.61 9.54
C GLU A 38 -3.60 16.18 8.08
N ALA A 39 -2.74 16.71 7.19
CA ALA A 39 -2.73 16.34 5.79
C ALA A 39 -2.32 14.87 5.56
N GLN A 40 -1.48 14.29 6.42
CA GLN A 40 -1.16 12.86 6.39
C GLN A 40 -2.39 11.99 6.63
N VAL A 41 -3.24 12.36 7.60
CA VAL A 41 -4.49 11.63 7.87
C VAL A 41 -5.44 11.72 6.68
N GLU A 42 -5.61 12.92 6.12
CA GLU A 42 -6.48 13.13 4.96
C GLU A 42 -5.98 12.36 3.72
N LEU A 43 -4.68 12.44 3.41
CA LEU A 43 -4.07 11.75 2.27
C LEU A 43 -4.22 10.22 2.36
N VAL A 44 -3.95 9.64 3.55
CA VAL A 44 -4.15 8.20 3.77
C VAL A 44 -5.63 7.84 3.68
N SER A 45 -6.51 8.63 4.29
CA SER A 45 -7.96 8.41 4.27
C SER A 45 -8.54 8.46 2.85
N SER A 46 -8.19 9.48 2.06
CA SER A 46 -8.70 9.67 0.70
C SER A 46 -8.27 8.53 -0.21
N THR A 47 -6.99 8.18 -0.19
CA THR A 47 -6.40 7.10 -0.99
C THR A 47 -7.09 5.76 -0.73
N LEU A 48 -7.30 5.41 0.54
CA LEU A 48 -8.01 4.19 0.92
C LEU A 48 -9.47 4.18 0.45
N HIS A 49 -10.15 5.32 0.61
CA HIS A 49 -11.54 5.50 0.21
C HIS A 49 -11.74 5.43 -1.30
N GLU A 50 -10.82 6.00 -2.08
CA GLU A 50 -10.83 5.93 -3.54
C GLU A 50 -10.62 4.50 -4.01
N MET A 51 -9.61 3.81 -3.46
CA MET A 51 -9.34 2.42 -3.79
C MET A 51 -10.54 1.51 -3.45
N ALA A 52 -11.10 1.65 -2.25
CA ALA A 52 -12.23 0.84 -1.79
C ALA A 52 -13.50 1.05 -2.62
N ARG A 53 -13.71 2.25 -3.20
CA ARG A 53 -14.86 2.57 -4.05
C ARG A 53 -14.62 2.34 -5.54
N SER A 54 -13.37 2.06 -5.93
CA SER A 54 -13.02 1.83 -7.33
C SER A 54 -13.77 0.64 -7.92
N THR A 55 -14.09 0.71 -9.21
CA THR A 55 -14.72 -0.38 -9.97
C THR A 55 -13.89 -0.73 -11.19
N GLY A 56 -13.81 -2.01 -11.55
CA GLY A 56 -13.05 -2.47 -12.71
C GLY A 56 -11.53 -2.48 -12.48
N ARG A 57 -10.74 -2.14 -13.50
CA ARG A 57 -9.27 -2.16 -13.37
C ARG A 57 -8.79 -1.02 -12.47
N ILE A 58 -7.88 -1.31 -11.54
CA ILE A 58 -7.16 -0.30 -10.77
C ILE A 58 -5.82 -0.07 -11.46
N PRO A 59 -5.59 1.08 -12.10
CA PRO A 59 -4.26 1.44 -12.55
C PRO A 59 -3.40 1.69 -11.31
N ASP A 60 -2.39 0.85 -11.09
CA ASP A 60 -1.40 0.94 -10.02
C ASP A 60 -1.96 1.24 -8.61
N GLY A 61 -2.56 0.24 -7.97
CA GLY A 61 -3.09 0.36 -6.59
C GLY A 61 -2.03 0.29 -5.48
N ALA A 62 -0.77 0.52 -5.81
CA ALA A 62 0.35 0.47 -4.87
C ALA A 62 0.24 1.52 -3.76
N GLU A 63 -0.25 2.72 -4.07
CA GLU A 63 -0.49 3.78 -3.08
C GLU A 63 -1.52 3.33 -2.03
N GLY A 64 -2.58 2.65 -2.46
CA GLY A 64 -3.59 2.10 -1.57
C GLY A 64 -3.06 0.96 -0.69
N VAL A 65 -2.14 0.13 -1.21
CA VAL A 65 -1.43 -0.89 -0.41
C VAL A 65 -0.51 -0.25 0.62
N ALA A 66 0.26 0.76 0.22
CA ALA A 66 1.11 1.53 1.13
C ALA A 66 0.28 2.19 2.24
N ALA A 67 -0.79 2.90 1.89
CA ALA A 67 -1.71 3.53 2.84
C ALA A 67 -2.32 2.51 3.81
N ALA A 68 -2.71 1.33 3.33
CA ALA A 68 -3.24 0.27 4.19
C ALA A 68 -2.19 -0.31 5.14
N ALA A 69 -0.94 -0.46 4.69
CA ALA A 69 0.17 -0.88 5.53
C ALA A 69 0.46 0.12 6.66
N LEU A 70 0.36 1.43 6.39
CA LEU A 70 0.51 2.47 7.43
C LEU A 70 -0.56 2.35 8.53
N VAL A 71 -1.82 2.11 8.15
CA VAL A 71 -2.91 1.90 9.11
C VAL A 71 -2.74 0.57 9.86
N ALA A 72 -2.35 -0.50 9.16
CA ALA A 72 -2.12 -1.81 9.75
C ALA A 72 -0.96 -1.81 10.76
N GLY A 73 0.10 -1.04 10.49
CA GLY A 73 1.25 -0.88 11.40
C GLY A 73 0.89 -0.22 12.75
N GLN A 74 -0.24 0.49 12.83
CA GLN A 74 -0.76 1.06 14.08
C GLN A 74 -1.79 0.17 14.79
N CYS A 75 -2.09 -1.01 14.24
CA CYS A 75 -3.06 -1.93 14.84
C CYS A 75 -2.44 -2.71 16.02
N PRO A 76 -3.21 -2.98 17.09
CA PRO A 76 -2.72 -3.79 18.22
C PRO A 76 -2.28 -5.18 17.75
N GLY A 77 -1.06 -5.59 18.12
CA GLY A 77 -0.49 -6.88 17.71
C GLY A 77 -0.04 -6.96 16.26
N GLY A 78 -0.09 -5.84 15.52
CA GLY A 78 0.47 -5.74 14.18
C GLY A 78 2.00 -5.69 14.20
N GLU A 79 2.61 -6.26 13.16
CA GLU A 79 4.01 -6.03 12.85
C GLU A 79 4.17 -4.58 12.36
N SER A 80 5.13 -3.85 12.93
CA SER A 80 5.33 -2.45 12.58
C SER A 80 5.98 -2.35 11.21
N TYR A 81 5.17 -2.03 10.20
CA TYR A 81 5.64 -1.66 8.86
C TYR A 81 6.54 -0.41 8.83
N ALA A 82 6.63 0.34 9.94
CA ALA A 82 7.47 1.53 10.03
C ALA A 82 8.99 1.25 9.93
N THR A 83 9.42 -0.01 9.97
CA THR A 83 10.84 -0.39 9.80
C THR A 83 11.13 -1.01 8.43
N ASP A 84 10.12 -1.17 7.59
CA ASP A 84 10.29 -1.76 6.27
C ASP A 84 11.07 -0.84 5.34
N GLU A 85 11.74 -1.43 4.35
CA GLU A 85 12.38 -0.66 3.30
C GLU A 85 11.34 0.18 2.55
N GLY A 86 11.59 1.48 2.42
CA GLY A 86 10.67 2.42 1.79
C GLY A 86 9.55 2.94 2.71
N ALA A 87 9.53 2.57 3.99
CA ALA A 87 8.57 3.13 4.95
C ALA A 87 8.82 4.65 5.19
N PRO A 88 7.78 5.40 5.63
CA PRO A 88 7.92 6.81 6.00
C PRO A 88 9.03 7.03 7.04
N LYS A 89 9.84 8.08 6.82
CA LYS A 89 11.00 8.44 7.65
C LYS A 89 10.59 9.31 8.83
N ARG A 90 9.42 9.98 8.75
CA ARG A 90 8.91 10.81 9.84
C ARG A 90 7.86 10.09 10.68
N PRO A 91 7.68 10.50 11.95
CA PRO A 91 6.58 9.99 12.77
C PRO A 91 5.22 10.25 12.09
N LEU A 92 4.38 9.21 12.07
CA LEU A 92 3.00 9.29 11.61
C LEU A 92 2.07 9.72 12.74
N PRO A 93 0.98 10.44 12.45
CA PRO A 93 -0.10 10.69 13.40
C PRO A 93 -0.80 9.37 13.74
N SER A 94 -1.55 9.37 14.85
CA SER A 94 -2.50 8.29 15.09
C SER A 94 -3.63 8.35 14.06
N PHE A 95 -3.78 7.29 13.27
CA PHE A 95 -4.89 7.19 12.32
C PHE A 95 -6.20 6.83 13.04
N PRO A 96 -7.35 7.38 12.60
CA PRO A 96 -8.66 7.02 13.14
C PRO A 96 -8.92 5.51 13.02
N THR A 97 -9.48 4.90 14.07
CA THR A 97 -9.74 3.45 14.09
C THR A 97 -10.73 3.01 13.02
N GLU A 98 -11.61 3.92 12.59
CA GLU A 98 -12.60 3.72 11.53
C GLU A 98 -11.94 3.44 10.18
N LEU A 99 -10.69 3.90 9.97
CA LEU A 99 -9.94 3.61 8.75
C LEU A 99 -9.56 2.14 8.62
N ARG A 100 -9.59 1.34 9.71
CA ARG A 100 -9.27 -0.10 9.65
C ARG A 100 -10.23 -0.85 8.72
N ALA A 101 -11.53 -0.60 8.87
CA ALA A 101 -12.56 -1.21 8.01
C ALA A 101 -12.43 -0.74 6.55
N VAL A 102 -12.12 0.54 6.33
CA VAL A 102 -11.92 1.10 4.98
C VAL A 102 -10.67 0.50 4.32
N ALA A 103 -9.57 0.38 5.06
CA ALA A 103 -8.34 -0.24 4.58
C ALA A 103 -8.55 -1.72 4.26
N ALA A 104 -9.29 -2.46 5.09
CA ALA A 104 -9.62 -3.86 4.82
C ALA A 104 -10.47 -4.00 3.53
N ALA A 105 -11.42 -3.08 3.30
CA ALA A 105 -12.19 -3.03 2.07
C ALA A 105 -11.31 -2.72 0.84
N ALA A 106 -10.37 -1.78 0.97
CA ALA A 106 -9.39 -1.47 -0.07
C ALA A 106 -8.51 -2.69 -0.42
N MET A 107 -8.04 -3.45 0.57
CA MET A 107 -7.26 -4.68 0.33
C MET A 107 -8.11 -5.82 -0.24
N THR A 108 -9.38 -5.91 0.15
CA THR A 108 -10.33 -6.85 -0.51
C THR A 108 -10.44 -6.52 -1.99
N ARG A 109 -10.58 -5.23 -2.29
CA ARG A 109 -10.67 -4.73 -3.65
C ARG A 109 -9.38 -4.93 -4.44
N ALA A 110 -8.23 -4.84 -3.77
CA ALA A 110 -6.93 -5.12 -4.35
C ALA A 110 -6.79 -6.55 -4.86
N LEU A 111 -7.29 -7.50 -4.05
CA LEU A 111 -7.22 -8.94 -4.31
C LEU A 111 -8.30 -9.44 -5.28
N ASP A 112 -9.28 -8.60 -5.60
CA ASP A 112 -10.29 -8.91 -6.61
C ASP A 112 -9.63 -9.16 -7.98
N ARG A 113 -10.11 -10.19 -8.69
CA ARG A 113 -9.62 -10.53 -10.04
C ARG A 113 -9.81 -9.38 -11.00
N ASP A 114 -10.90 -8.64 -10.86
CA ASP A 114 -11.23 -7.53 -11.75
C ASP A 114 -10.31 -6.30 -11.54
N SER A 115 -9.53 -6.26 -10.44
CA SER A 115 -8.57 -5.17 -10.19
C SER A 115 -7.43 -5.13 -11.21
N GLY A 116 -7.05 -6.29 -11.76
CA GLY A 116 -5.91 -6.41 -12.67
C GLY A 116 -4.54 -6.12 -12.04
N MET A 117 -4.44 -5.93 -10.73
CA MET A 117 -3.16 -5.68 -10.05
C MET A 117 -2.22 -6.89 -10.03
N GLY A 118 -2.78 -8.08 -10.27
CA GLY A 118 -2.01 -9.31 -10.40
C GLY A 118 -1.50 -9.63 -11.80
N ASP A 119 -1.84 -8.80 -12.81
CA ASP A 119 -1.69 -9.15 -14.23
C ASP A 119 -0.40 -8.61 -14.88
N GLY A 120 0.34 -7.75 -14.18
CA GLY A 120 1.55 -7.09 -14.69
C GLY A 120 2.88 -7.73 -14.27
N TRP A 121 2.84 -8.78 -13.46
CA TRP A 121 4.04 -9.40 -12.90
C TRP A 121 4.71 -10.35 -13.90
N VAL A 122 6.02 -10.19 -14.10
CA VAL A 122 6.83 -11.05 -14.97
C VAL A 122 7.08 -12.41 -14.31
N GLU A 123 7.36 -12.41 -13.00
CA GLU A 123 7.62 -13.61 -12.23
C GLU A 123 6.42 -14.04 -11.38
N ALA A 124 5.94 -15.26 -11.58
CA ALA A 124 4.78 -15.79 -10.85
C ALA A 124 5.01 -15.86 -9.33
N GLY A 125 6.27 -16.03 -8.90
CA GLY A 125 6.65 -16.03 -7.48
C GLY A 125 6.48 -14.66 -6.81
N GLU A 126 6.85 -13.59 -7.50
CA GLU A 126 6.68 -12.21 -7.00
C GLU A 126 5.21 -11.82 -6.94
N ALA A 127 4.44 -12.20 -7.96
CA ALA A 127 2.99 -12.01 -7.97
C ALA A 127 2.28 -12.75 -6.82
N ALA A 128 2.80 -13.91 -6.40
CA ALA A 128 2.28 -14.67 -5.28
C ALA A 128 2.70 -14.05 -3.93
N ALA A 129 3.95 -13.60 -3.81
CA ALA A 129 4.46 -12.93 -2.62
C ALA A 129 3.71 -11.61 -2.35
N TRP A 130 3.49 -10.79 -3.38
CA TRP A 130 2.68 -9.57 -3.27
C TRP A 130 1.24 -9.87 -2.80
N ARG A 131 0.58 -10.88 -3.40
CA ARG A 131 -0.79 -11.28 -2.96
C ARG A 131 -0.81 -11.74 -1.50
N ALA A 132 0.21 -12.50 -1.08
CA ALA A 132 0.32 -12.95 0.30
C ALA A 132 0.48 -11.78 1.27
N GLU A 133 1.27 -10.76 0.88
CA GLU A 133 1.45 -9.55 1.70
C GLU A 133 0.17 -8.72 1.81
N VAL A 134 -0.55 -8.50 0.71
CA VAL A 134 -1.85 -7.81 0.72
C VAL A 134 -2.88 -8.56 1.58
N GLU A 135 -2.91 -9.89 1.52
CA GLU A 135 -3.78 -10.72 2.35
C GLU A 135 -3.40 -10.63 3.85
N ARG A 136 -2.10 -10.55 4.16
CA ARG A 136 -1.61 -10.36 5.52
C ARG A 136 -2.06 -9.02 6.09
N ILE A 137 -1.87 -7.92 5.34
CA ILE A 137 -2.36 -6.58 5.71
C ILE A 137 -3.86 -6.62 5.97
N ARG A 138 -4.64 -7.20 5.05
CA ARG A 138 -6.11 -7.34 5.21
C ARG A 138 -6.49 -8.06 6.49
N THR A 139 -5.82 -9.17 6.79
CA THR A 139 -6.10 -9.99 7.98
C THR A 139 -5.84 -9.22 9.26
N LEU A 140 -4.71 -8.50 9.35
CA LEU A 140 -4.38 -7.67 10.52
C LEU A 140 -5.44 -6.59 10.75
N LEU A 141 -5.88 -5.91 9.69
CA LEU A 141 -6.90 -4.87 9.76
C LEU A 141 -8.24 -5.42 10.27
N LEU A 142 -8.68 -6.57 9.76
CA LEU A 142 -9.94 -7.22 10.17
C LEU A 142 -9.89 -7.69 11.63
N GLN A 143 -8.75 -8.22 12.08
CA GLN A 143 -8.56 -8.63 13.47
C GLN A 143 -8.61 -7.42 14.42
N ALA A 144 -7.98 -6.32 14.04
CA ALA A 144 -7.92 -5.09 14.83
C ALA A 144 -9.23 -4.29 14.83
N ASP A 145 -10.06 -4.43 13.79
CA ASP A 145 -11.42 -3.86 13.74
C ASP A 145 -12.40 -4.66 14.63
N GLY A 146 -12.30 -6.00 14.60
CA GLY A 146 -13.10 -6.88 15.44
C GLY A 146 -12.70 -6.88 16.93
N ALA A 147 -11.47 -6.45 17.24
CA ALA A 147 -11.00 -6.27 18.60
C ALA A 147 -11.71 -5.07 19.25
N LYS A 148 -12.68 -5.35 20.14
CA LYS A 148 -13.35 -4.31 20.92
C LYS A 148 -12.31 -3.42 21.61
N PRO A 149 -12.37 -2.09 21.49
CA PRO A 149 -11.47 -1.22 22.24
C PRO A 149 -11.70 -1.46 23.73
N HIS A 150 -10.65 -1.86 24.44
CA HIS A 150 -10.66 -1.92 25.90
C HIS A 150 -10.87 -0.48 26.40
N ARG A 151 -12.08 -0.22 26.90
CA ARG A 151 -12.50 1.07 27.44
C ARG A 151 -11.95 1.29 28.84
#